data_AF-A0AAE2SXU8-F1
#
_entry.id   AF-A0AAE2SXU8-F1
#
_cell.length_a   1.000
_cell.length_b   1.000
_cell.length_c   1.000
_cell.angle_alpha   90.00
_cell.angle_beta   90.00
_cell.angle_gamma   90.00
#
_symmetry.space_group_name_H-M   'P 1'
#
loop_
_entity.id
_entity.type
_entity.pdbx_description
1 polymer ?
#
loop_
_entity_poly.entity_id
_entity_poly.type
_entity_poly.pdbx_seq_one_letter_code
_entity_poly.pdbx_strand_id
1 'polypeptide(L)'
;MRDYLKSKDFHRHMRSLLASGFQELGWESQLGGKCSFARGGRVCWLQVSQYSNSVLGAKFTINMTESSGPAGDTRILYRLDKADRAIGKALEEHIIAHLPRPDPDPEIEVVGDNGQPVLVRLGDLVRANPRQWEAATDVWLPYFSKSDLDDWAAFLLPRLERLTAPSSSEKIDPQWWAQRFRRLTRLFRSK
;
A
#
# COMPACT_ATOMS: atom_id res chain seq x y z
N MET A 1 2.47 27.72 2.57
CA MET A 1 1.47 26.69 2.23
C MET A 1 2.23 25.37 2.24
N ARG A 2 1.81 24.37 3.03
CA ARG A 2 2.52 23.08 3.08
C ARG A 2 2.28 22.33 1.76
N ASP A 3 3.35 21.97 1.07
CA ASP A 3 3.28 21.29 -0.24
C ASP A 3 2.99 19.79 -0.06
N TYR A 4 1.76 19.46 0.32
CA TYR A 4 1.31 18.08 0.35
C TYR A 4 1.24 17.51 -1.07
N LEU A 5 1.74 16.29 -1.26
CA LEU A 5 1.57 15.53 -2.50
C LEU A 5 0.08 15.35 -2.81
N LYS A 6 -0.36 15.88 -3.95
CA LYS A 6 -1.71 15.63 -4.47
C LYS A 6 -1.82 14.16 -4.89
N SER A 7 -3.01 13.57 -4.79
CA SER A 7 -3.24 12.15 -5.12
C SER A 7 -2.77 11.76 -6.53
N LYS A 8 -2.90 12.67 -7.51
CA LYS A 8 -2.38 12.46 -8.88
C LYS A 8 -0.86 12.30 -8.90
N ASP A 9 -0.14 13.10 -8.13
CA ASP A 9 1.31 13.10 -8.07
C ASP A 9 1.83 11.92 -7.25
N PHE A 10 1.13 11.56 -6.18
CA PHE A 10 1.31 10.28 -5.47
C PHE A 10 1.23 9.09 -6.44
N HIS A 11 0.14 8.95 -7.20
CA HIS A 11 -0.03 7.80 -8.09
C HIS A 11 1.02 7.75 -9.20
N ARG A 12 1.42 8.92 -9.72
CA ARG A 12 2.49 9.01 -10.72
C ARG A 12 3.82 8.57 -10.14
N HIS A 13 4.16 9.05 -8.96
CA HIS A 13 5.43 8.75 -8.28
C HIS A 13 5.51 7.27 -7.90
N MET A 14 4.50 6.75 -7.20
CA MET A 14 4.47 5.33 -6.81
C MET A 14 4.45 4.38 -8.01
N ARG A 15 3.79 4.76 -9.13
CA ARG A 15 3.87 3.97 -10.37
C ARG A 15 5.31 3.91 -10.87
N SER A 16 6.04 5.04 -10.85
CA SER A 16 7.46 5.07 -11.25
C SER A 16 8.33 4.16 -10.40
N LEU A 17 8.09 4.08 -9.09
CA LEU A 17 8.88 3.28 -8.16
C LEU A 17 8.55 1.78 -8.23
N LEU A 18 7.28 1.43 -8.37
CA LEU A 18 6.82 0.04 -8.26
C LEU A 18 6.73 -0.69 -9.60
N ALA A 19 6.70 0.03 -10.74
CA ALA A 19 6.41 -0.57 -12.04
C ALA A 19 7.39 -1.68 -12.44
N SER A 20 8.70 -1.47 -12.25
CA SER A 20 9.71 -2.48 -12.58
C SER A 20 9.52 -3.76 -11.75
N GLY A 21 9.35 -3.63 -10.43
CA GLY A 21 9.14 -4.78 -9.55
C GLY A 21 7.86 -5.57 -9.87
N PHE A 22 6.77 -4.87 -10.20
CA PHE A 22 5.55 -5.54 -10.68
C PHE A 22 5.76 -6.22 -12.04
N GLN A 23 6.48 -5.58 -12.97
CA GLN A 23 6.77 -6.15 -14.28
C GLN A 23 7.64 -7.41 -14.20
N GLU A 24 8.65 -7.43 -13.34
CA GLU A 24 9.48 -8.62 -13.06
C GLU A 24 8.63 -9.80 -12.55
N LEU A 25 7.61 -9.49 -11.76
CA LEU A 25 6.62 -10.45 -11.28
C LEU A 25 5.53 -10.79 -12.33
N GLY A 26 5.66 -10.32 -13.57
CA GLY A 26 4.74 -10.60 -14.67
C GLY A 26 3.42 -9.85 -14.60
N TRP A 27 3.37 -8.70 -13.92
CA TRP A 27 2.23 -7.80 -13.92
C TRP A 27 2.39 -6.68 -14.95
N GLU A 28 1.28 -6.26 -15.54
CA GLU A 28 1.24 -5.19 -16.54
C GLU A 28 0.63 -3.93 -15.95
N SER A 29 1.31 -2.78 -16.12
CA SER A 29 0.77 -1.49 -15.69
C SER A 29 -0.50 -1.14 -16.48
N GLN A 30 -1.55 -0.73 -15.78
CA GLN A 30 -2.80 -0.33 -16.41
C GLN A 30 -2.77 1.15 -16.81
N LEU A 31 -3.32 1.46 -17.99
CA LEU A 31 -3.37 2.81 -18.53
C LEU A 31 -4.49 3.62 -17.83
N GLY A 32 -4.13 4.72 -17.18
CA GLY A 32 -5.07 5.69 -16.59
C GLY A 32 -5.25 5.58 -15.07
N GLY A 33 -5.81 6.63 -14.45
CA GLY A 33 -6.25 6.64 -13.05
C GLY A 33 -5.17 6.37 -11.97
N LYS A 34 -5.52 5.52 -11.01
CA LYS A 34 -4.71 5.09 -9.85
C LYS A 34 -3.46 4.33 -10.30
N CYS A 35 -2.42 4.28 -9.46
CA CYS A 35 -1.31 3.36 -9.67
C CYS A 35 -1.83 1.91 -9.58
N SER A 36 -1.91 1.20 -10.72
CA SER A 36 -2.50 -0.13 -10.80
C SER A 36 -1.78 -1.04 -11.80
N PHE A 37 -1.87 -2.33 -11.53
CA PHE A 37 -1.18 -3.41 -12.23
C PHE A 37 -2.12 -4.61 -12.36
N ALA A 38 -2.08 -5.33 -13.49
CA ALA A 38 -2.91 -6.51 -13.71
C ALA A 38 -2.07 -7.75 -14.06
N ARG A 39 -2.51 -8.93 -13.60
CA ARG A 39 -1.90 -10.22 -13.94
C ARG A 39 -2.93 -11.35 -13.84
N GLY A 40 -3.22 -12.00 -14.97
CA GLY A 40 -4.04 -13.22 -15.00
C GLY A 40 -5.41 -13.06 -14.32
N GLY A 41 -6.17 -12.03 -14.72
CA GLY A 41 -7.50 -11.76 -14.14
C GLY A 41 -7.50 -11.09 -12.77
N ARG A 42 -6.33 -10.81 -12.19
CA ARG A 42 -6.16 -10.07 -10.93
C ARG A 42 -5.75 -8.64 -11.20
N VAL A 43 -6.22 -7.71 -10.38
CA VAL A 43 -5.82 -6.29 -10.45
C VAL A 43 -5.39 -5.84 -9.07
N CYS A 44 -4.21 -5.23 -8.99
CA CYS A 44 -3.68 -4.59 -7.80
C CYS A 44 -3.65 -3.07 -8.01
N TRP A 45 -4.04 -2.28 -7.00
CA TRP A 45 -3.96 -0.82 -7.10
C TRP A 45 -3.71 -0.15 -5.76
N LEU A 46 -3.04 0.99 -5.82
CA LEU A 46 -2.86 1.87 -4.67
C LEU A 46 -4.09 2.74 -4.50
N GLN A 47 -4.58 2.88 -3.27
CA GLN A 47 -5.68 3.76 -2.90
C GLN A 47 -5.19 4.77 -1.88
N VAL A 48 -5.48 6.05 -2.13
CA VAL A 48 -5.30 7.12 -1.16
C VAL A 48 -6.57 7.24 -0.31
N SER A 49 -6.42 7.43 1.00
CA SER A 49 -7.54 7.64 1.92
C SER A 49 -8.22 8.98 1.62
N GLN A 50 -9.54 8.97 1.49
CA GLN A 50 -10.35 10.19 1.36
C GLN A 50 -10.51 10.93 2.70
N TYR A 51 -10.23 10.24 3.82
CA TYR A 51 -10.32 10.78 5.18
C TYR A 51 -8.94 11.11 5.77
N SER A 52 -7.90 11.21 4.93
CA SER A 52 -6.57 11.56 5.44
C SER A 52 -6.58 12.98 6.00
N ASN A 53 -6.15 13.13 7.24
CA ASN A 53 -6.03 14.42 7.88
C ASN A 53 -4.79 15.13 7.33
N SER A 54 -4.98 16.25 6.64
CA SER A 54 -3.86 17.02 6.07
C SER A 54 -2.80 17.40 7.10
N VAL A 55 -3.15 17.56 8.38
CA VAL A 55 -2.18 17.87 9.45
C VAL A 55 -1.31 16.65 9.82
N LEU A 56 -1.85 15.45 9.66
CA LEU A 56 -1.22 14.16 9.95
C LEU A 56 -0.79 13.41 8.68
N GLY A 57 -0.74 14.12 7.55
CA GLY A 57 -0.31 13.58 6.27
C GLY A 57 -1.38 12.77 5.56
N ALA A 58 -1.10 12.49 4.30
CA ALA A 58 -1.93 11.61 3.52
C ALA A 58 -1.66 10.14 3.91
N LYS A 59 -2.60 9.25 3.63
CA LYS A 59 -2.42 7.80 3.85
C LYS A 59 -2.79 7.02 2.60
N PHE A 60 -2.10 5.92 2.34
CA PHE A 60 -2.45 5.01 1.26
C PHE A 60 -2.43 3.54 1.69
N THR A 61 -3.05 2.69 0.88
CA THR A 61 -2.98 1.23 1.02
C THR A 61 -2.85 0.59 -0.37
N ILE A 62 -2.54 -0.70 -0.41
CA ILE A 62 -2.54 -1.49 -1.64
C ILE A 62 -3.74 -2.45 -1.58
N ASN A 63 -4.61 -2.38 -2.58
CA ASN A 63 -5.74 -3.29 -2.74
C ASN A 63 -5.47 -4.26 -3.89
N MET A 64 -6.20 -5.36 -3.87
CA MET A 64 -6.21 -6.34 -4.94
C MET A 64 -7.59 -6.99 -5.08
N THR A 65 -7.92 -7.35 -6.32
CA THR A 65 -9.04 -8.23 -6.65
C THR A 65 -8.50 -9.53 -7.24
N GLU A 66 -9.08 -10.65 -6.81
CA GLU A 66 -8.86 -11.97 -7.39
C GLU A 66 -10.17 -12.36 -8.12
N SER A 67 -10.12 -12.54 -9.45
CA SER A 67 -11.25 -12.84 -10.38
C SER A 67 -12.09 -11.64 -10.88
N SER A 68 -12.82 -11.87 -11.99
CA SER A 68 -13.66 -10.90 -12.71
C SER A 68 -15.06 -10.68 -12.10
N GLY A 69 -15.29 -11.13 -10.86
CA GLY A 69 -16.54 -10.91 -10.12
C GLY A 69 -16.43 -9.75 -9.12
N PRO A 70 -17.51 -9.38 -8.42
CA PRO A 70 -17.49 -8.36 -7.36
C PRO A 70 -16.80 -8.87 -6.07
N ALA A 71 -15.74 -9.69 -6.23
CA ALA A 71 -14.88 -10.13 -5.17
C ALA A 71 -14.22 -8.89 -4.55
N GLY A 72 -14.64 -8.59 -3.33
CA GLY A 72 -14.41 -7.30 -2.68
C GLY A 72 -12.95 -6.90 -2.67
N ASP A 73 -12.73 -5.60 -2.85
CA ASP A 73 -11.46 -4.91 -2.70
C ASP A 73 -10.75 -5.42 -1.44
N THR A 74 -9.78 -6.33 -1.63
CA THR A 74 -9.04 -6.90 -0.52
C THR A 74 -7.76 -6.10 -0.41
N ARG A 75 -7.61 -5.34 0.68
CA ARG A 75 -6.32 -4.72 1.01
C ARG A 75 -5.32 -5.85 1.11
N ILE A 76 -4.13 -5.78 0.51
CA ILE A 76 -3.17 -6.90 0.54
C ILE A 76 -2.12 -6.77 1.64
N LEU A 77 -2.05 -5.60 2.29
CA LEU A 77 -1.08 -5.35 3.36
C LEU A 77 -1.39 -6.14 4.65
N TYR A 78 -2.58 -6.71 4.83
CA TYR A 78 -2.83 -7.64 5.95
C TYR A 78 -1.95 -8.90 5.89
N ARG A 79 -1.45 -9.25 4.68
CA ARG A 79 -0.57 -10.40 4.43
C ARG A 79 0.87 -10.19 4.90
N LEU A 80 1.22 -9.01 5.40
CA LEU A 80 2.51 -8.77 6.05
C LEU A 80 2.64 -9.68 7.28
N ASP A 81 3.77 -10.37 7.38
CA ASP A 81 4.09 -11.19 8.55
C ASP A 81 4.49 -10.31 9.76
N LYS A 82 4.76 -10.95 10.90
CA LYS A 82 5.13 -10.22 12.13
C LYS A 82 6.42 -9.40 11.97
N ALA A 83 7.41 -9.89 11.21
CA ALA A 83 8.68 -9.20 11.02
C ALA A 83 8.50 -7.97 10.11
N ASP A 84 7.76 -8.14 9.02
CA ASP A 84 7.36 -7.07 8.12
C ASP A 84 6.57 -5.99 8.82
N ARG A 85 5.64 -6.39 9.69
CA ARG A 85 4.85 -5.44 10.50
C ARG A 85 5.72 -4.65 11.46
N ALA A 86 6.75 -5.26 12.05
CA ALA A 86 7.69 -4.53 12.90
C ALA A 86 8.50 -3.49 12.11
N ILE A 87 8.99 -3.86 10.91
CA ILE A 87 9.72 -2.95 10.03
C ILE A 87 8.82 -1.81 9.54
N GLY A 88 7.60 -2.14 9.11
CA GLY A 88 6.62 -1.15 8.65
C GLY A 88 6.21 -0.20 9.77
N LYS A 89 6.03 -0.69 11.00
CA LYS A 89 5.76 0.16 12.17
C LYS A 89 6.93 1.11 12.46
N ALA A 90 8.17 0.63 12.43
CA ALA A 90 9.35 1.48 12.63
C ALA A 90 9.46 2.56 11.54
N LEU A 91 9.13 2.23 10.29
CA LEU A 91 9.09 3.20 9.20
C LEU A 91 7.97 4.23 9.39
N GLU A 92 6.78 3.81 9.82
CA GLU A 92 5.71 4.75 10.19
C GLU A 92 6.17 5.69 11.31
N GLU A 93 6.75 5.16 12.38
CA GLU A 93 7.25 5.96 13.51
C GLU A 93 8.33 6.95 13.05
N HIS A 94 9.20 6.54 12.12
CA HIS A 94 10.19 7.42 11.50
C HIS A 94 9.51 8.57 10.74
N ILE A 95 8.53 8.26 9.89
CA ILE A 95 7.78 9.26 9.12
C ILE A 95 7.08 10.24 10.05
N ILE A 96 6.44 9.72 11.10
CA ILE A 96 5.75 10.52 12.11
C ILE A 96 6.72 11.40 12.94
N ALA A 97 7.94 10.95 13.19
CA ALA A 97 8.90 11.70 14.00
C ALA A 97 9.40 12.97 13.31
N HIS A 98 9.49 12.98 11.98
CA HIS A 98 10.00 14.12 11.21
C HIS A 98 8.89 15.00 10.63
N LEU A 99 7.65 14.87 11.11
CA LEU A 99 6.56 15.71 10.66
C LEU A 99 6.82 17.17 10.99
N PRO A 100 6.57 18.09 10.05
CA PRO A 100 6.60 19.50 10.37
C PRO A 100 5.59 19.76 11.48
N ARG A 101 6.09 20.10 12.68
CA ARG A 101 5.27 20.43 13.84
C ARG A 101 4.12 21.34 13.41
N PRO A 102 2.87 21.09 13.79
CA PRO A 102 1.82 22.09 13.67
C PRO A 102 2.32 23.41 14.31
N ASP A 103 1.84 24.55 13.80
CA ASP A 103 1.76 25.77 14.64
C ASP A 103 1.12 25.39 16.00
N PRO A 104 1.41 26.11 17.11
CA PRO A 104 1.11 25.67 18.48
C PRO A 104 -0.25 24.97 18.59
N ASP A 105 -0.14 23.71 19.01
CA ASP A 105 -1.11 22.61 18.98
C ASP A 105 -2.56 23.05 19.33
N PRO A 106 -3.47 23.19 18.36
CA PRO A 106 -4.86 23.51 18.68
C PRO A 106 -5.49 22.31 19.39
N GLU A 107 -6.01 22.55 20.58
CA GLU A 107 -6.85 21.58 21.30
C GLU A 107 -8.16 21.43 20.53
N ILE A 108 -8.50 20.19 20.16
CA ILE A 108 -9.78 19.88 19.53
C ILE A 108 -10.65 19.07 20.49
N GLU A 109 -11.92 19.41 20.53
CA GLU A 109 -12.91 18.74 21.38
C GLU A 109 -13.38 17.44 20.68
N VAL A 110 -13.16 16.29 21.32
CA VAL A 110 -13.62 14.98 20.85
C VAL A 110 -14.50 14.32 21.91
N VAL A 111 -15.37 13.38 21.53
CA VAL A 111 -16.18 12.62 22.49
C VAL A 111 -15.34 11.47 23.05
N GLY A 112 -15.06 11.50 24.35
CA GLY A 112 -14.34 10.44 25.06
C GLY A 112 -15.21 9.19 25.31
N ASP A 113 -14.58 8.12 25.80
CA ASP A 113 -15.21 6.80 25.99
C ASP A 113 -16.41 6.80 26.96
N ASN A 114 -16.53 7.84 27.79
CA ASN A 114 -17.64 8.09 28.72
C ASN A 114 -18.74 9.00 28.12
N GLY A 115 -18.66 9.33 26.83
CA GLY A 115 -19.59 10.22 26.15
C GLY A 115 -19.40 11.71 26.45
N GLN A 116 -18.36 12.10 27.19
CA GLN A 116 -18.08 13.50 27.52
C GLN A 116 -17.07 14.12 26.54
N PRO A 117 -17.16 15.44 26.29
CA PRO A 117 -16.15 16.14 25.51
C PRO A 117 -14.80 16.18 26.22
N VAL A 118 -13.75 15.81 25.51
CA VAL A 118 -12.35 15.83 25.94
C VAL A 118 -11.56 16.67 24.94
N LEU A 119 -10.78 17.62 25.46
CA LEU A 119 -9.81 18.37 24.66
C LEU A 119 -8.58 17.50 24.46
N VAL A 120 -8.31 17.15 23.21
CA VAL A 120 -7.09 16.43 22.82
C VAL A 120 -6.24 17.32 21.95
N ARG A 121 -4.94 17.28 22.20
CA ARG A 121 -3.97 17.87 21.29
C ARG A 121 -4.01 17.12 19.97
N LEU A 122 -3.85 17.84 18.88
CA LEU A 122 -3.81 17.24 17.56
C LEU A 122 -2.59 16.31 17.42
N GLY A 123 -1.51 16.62 18.14
CA GLY A 123 -0.37 15.72 18.34
C GLY A 123 -0.70 14.41 19.08
N ASP A 124 -1.70 14.38 19.95
CA ASP A 124 -2.13 13.17 20.67
C ASP A 124 -3.07 12.29 19.81
N LEU A 125 -3.75 12.90 18.82
CA LEU A 125 -4.46 12.19 17.75
C LEU A 125 -3.52 11.47 16.77
N VAL A 126 -2.21 11.76 16.78
CA VAL A 126 -1.20 10.95 16.05
C VAL A 126 -1.24 9.48 16.51
N ARG A 127 -1.75 9.20 17.72
CA ARG A 127 -2.12 7.85 18.18
C ARG A 127 -3.41 7.32 17.56
N ALA A 128 -3.87 7.83 16.41
CA ALA A 128 -5.20 7.52 15.83
C ALA A 128 -5.44 6.05 15.47
N ASN A 129 -4.41 5.20 15.42
CA ASN A 129 -4.64 3.75 15.30
C ASN A 129 -3.43 2.95 15.80
N PRO A 130 -3.17 2.88 17.12
CA PRO A 130 -2.00 2.18 17.64
C PRO A 130 -2.08 0.68 17.33
N ARG A 131 -3.29 0.18 17.04
CA ARG A 131 -3.61 -1.21 16.73
C ARG A 131 -3.63 -1.52 15.23
N GLN A 132 -3.35 -0.59 14.32
CA GLN A 132 -3.32 -0.94 12.87
C GLN A 132 -2.24 -1.99 12.55
N TRP A 133 -1.19 -2.04 13.37
CA TRP A 133 -0.15 -3.06 13.31
C TRP A 133 -0.40 -4.27 14.22
N GLU A 134 -1.38 -4.17 15.15
CA GLU A 134 -1.72 -5.21 16.12
C GLU A 134 -2.95 -5.99 15.60
N ALA A 135 -2.75 -7.26 15.23
CA ALA A 135 -3.67 -8.17 14.53
C ALA A 135 -3.60 -8.11 12.98
N ALA A 136 -4.34 -9.00 12.30
CA ALA A 136 -4.46 -9.04 10.83
C ALA A 136 -5.35 -7.87 10.32
N THR A 137 -5.10 -6.68 10.85
CA THR A 137 -5.83 -5.45 10.58
C THR A 137 -5.33 -4.80 9.31
N ASP A 138 -6.20 -3.99 8.73
CA ASP A 138 -5.89 -3.18 7.57
C ASP A 138 -4.78 -2.17 7.87
N VAL A 139 -3.75 -2.17 7.04
CA VAL A 139 -2.63 -1.23 7.18
C VAL A 139 -2.80 -0.07 6.21
N TRP A 140 -2.71 1.15 6.76
CA TRP A 140 -2.66 2.41 6.02
C TRP A 140 -1.31 3.08 6.24
N LEU A 141 -0.61 3.37 5.16
CA LEU A 141 0.76 3.88 5.15
C LEU A 141 0.76 5.41 5.09
N PRO A 142 1.22 6.12 6.14
CA PRO A 142 1.25 7.58 6.15
C PRO A 142 2.39 8.15 5.30
N TYR A 143 2.16 9.31 4.68
CA TYR A 143 3.18 10.03 3.92
C TYR A 143 2.87 11.53 3.83
N PHE A 144 3.93 12.32 3.65
CA PHE A 144 3.92 13.78 3.61
C PHE A 144 4.72 14.28 2.43
N SER A 145 5.87 13.66 2.18
CA SER A 145 6.83 14.05 1.17
C SER A 145 7.06 12.94 0.14
N LYS A 146 7.85 13.23 -0.91
CA LYS A 146 8.27 12.20 -1.88
C LYS A 146 9.25 11.20 -1.27
N SER A 147 10.11 11.62 -0.33
CA SER A 147 11.06 10.69 0.30
C SER A 147 10.32 9.64 1.13
N ASP A 148 9.23 10.01 1.79
CA ASP A 148 8.40 9.05 2.52
C ASP A 148 7.81 7.99 1.58
N LEU A 149 7.47 8.37 0.34
CA LEU A 149 7.02 7.44 -0.70
C LEU A 149 8.16 6.55 -1.20
N ASP A 150 9.37 7.08 -1.31
CA ASP A 150 10.57 6.32 -1.67
C ASP A 150 10.88 5.27 -0.59
N ASP A 151 10.79 5.64 0.69
CA ASP A 151 10.99 4.73 1.82
C ASP A 151 9.91 3.64 1.87
N TRP A 152 8.64 4.01 1.65
CA TRP A 152 7.57 3.02 1.53
C TRP A 152 7.79 2.09 0.33
N ALA A 153 8.25 2.59 -0.81
CA ALA A 153 8.54 1.74 -1.97
C ALA A 153 9.70 0.79 -1.67
N ALA A 154 10.77 1.26 -1.03
CA ALA A 154 11.89 0.42 -0.60
C ALA A 154 11.45 -0.66 0.40
N PHE A 155 10.50 -0.35 1.28
CA PHE A 155 9.86 -1.34 2.15
C PHE A 155 9.00 -2.34 1.37
N LEU A 156 8.18 -1.88 0.42
CA LEU A 156 7.21 -2.72 -0.28
C LEU A 156 7.86 -3.64 -1.34
N LEU A 157 8.87 -3.16 -2.08
CA LEU A 157 9.49 -3.87 -3.21
C LEU A 157 9.95 -5.29 -2.86
N PRO A 158 10.72 -5.53 -1.78
CA PRO A 158 11.15 -6.89 -1.40
C PRO A 158 10.00 -7.83 -1.03
N ARG A 159 8.80 -7.29 -0.79
CA ARG A 159 7.62 -8.02 -0.29
C ARG A 159 6.58 -8.24 -1.38
N LEU A 160 6.73 -7.62 -2.56
CA LEU A 160 5.72 -7.64 -3.61
C LEU A 160 5.35 -9.06 -4.06
N GLU A 161 6.33 -9.96 -4.21
CA GLU A 161 6.07 -11.34 -4.62
C GLU A 161 5.10 -12.04 -3.65
N ARG A 162 5.37 -11.93 -2.35
CA ARG A 162 4.53 -12.52 -1.29
C ARG A 162 3.19 -11.81 -1.15
N LEU A 163 3.19 -10.47 -1.21
CA LEU A 163 1.97 -9.67 -1.08
C LEU A 163 0.99 -9.95 -2.22
N THR A 164 1.50 -10.23 -3.41
CA THR A 164 0.71 -10.45 -4.64
C THR A 164 0.56 -11.93 -5.01
N ALA A 165 1.08 -12.83 -4.18
CA ALA A 165 0.82 -14.26 -4.30
C ALA A 165 -0.69 -14.55 -4.15
N PRO A 166 -1.25 -15.51 -4.88
CA PRO A 166 -2.65 -15.90 -4.72
C PRO A 166 -3.01 -16.23 -3.25
N SER A 167 -4.18 -15.80 -2.76
CA SER A 167 -4.66 -16.12 -1.40
C SER A 167 -4.89 -17.61 -1.18
N SER A 168 -5.22 -18.31 -2.26
CA SER A 168 -5.44 -19.75 -2.28
C SER A 168 -4.39 -20.39 -3.18
N SER A 169 -4.06 -21.66 -2.94
CA SER A 169 -3.47 -22.50 -3.98
C SER A 169 -4.51 -22.65 -5.10
N GLU A 170 -4.69 -21.61 -5.93
CA GLU A 170 -5.31 -21.78 -7.24
C GLU A 170 -4.57 -22.93 -7.88
N LYS A 171 -5.32 -23.99 -8.24
CA LYS A 171 -4.84 -25.06 -9.10
C LYS A 171 -4.16 -24.37 -10.27
N ILE A 172 -2.84 -24.38 -10.23
CA ILE A 172 -2.00 -23.93 -11.33
C ILE A 172 -2.53 -24.68 -12.54
N ASP A 173 -3.14 -23.96 -13.48
CA ASP A 173 -3.61 -24.58 -14.72
C ASP A 173 -2.37 -25.23 -15.39
N PRO A 174 -2.33 -26.57 -15.50
CA PRO A 174 -1.18 -27.27 -16.07
C PRO A 174 -0.87 -26.79 -17.50
N GLN A 175 -1.87 -26.19 -18.18
CA GLN A 175 -1.72 -25.66 -19.53
C GLN A 175 -0.84 -24.40 -19.58
N TRP A 176 -0.80 -23.59 -18.52
CA TRP A 176 0.03 -22.38 -18.46
C TRP A 176 1.52 -22.71 -18.35
N TRP A 177 1.88 -23.73 -17.55
CA TRP A 177 3.24 -24.28 -17.56
C TRP A 177 3.58 -24.92 -18.90
N ALA A 178 2.67 -25.67 -19.51
CA ALA A 178 2.88 -26.25 -20.82
C ALA A 178 3.15 -25.19 -21.91
N GLN A 179 2.46 -24.04 -21.87
CA GLN A 179 2.74 -22.92 -22.78
C GLN A 179 4.08 -22.23 -22.49
N ARG A 180 4.43 -22.03 -21.22
CA ARG A 180 5.71 -21.42 -20.82
C ARG A 180 6.91 -22.31 -21.20
N PHE A 181 6.81 -23.63 -21.01
CA PHE A 181 7.81 -24.59 -21.46
C PHE A 181 7.87 -24.69 -23.00
N ARG A 182 6.74 -24.63 -23.71
CA ARG A 182 6.74 -24.58 -25.20
C ARG A 182 7.40 -23.32 -25.76
N ARG A 183 7.28 -22.17 -25.08
CA ARG A 183 7.97 -20.93 -25.47
C ARG A 183 9.48 -21.02 -25.24
N LEU A 184 9.91 -21.61 -24.12
CA LEU A 184 11.34 -21.82 -23.82
C LEU A 184 11.98 -22.86 -24.75
N THR A 185 11.29 -23.96 -25.04
CA THR A 185 11.80 -25.00 -25.97
C THR A 185 11.82 -24.57 -27.44
N ARG A 186 11.02 -23.57 -27.83
CA ARG A 186 11.13 -22.95 -29.17
C ARG A 186 12.39 -22.10 -29.34
N LEU A 187 12.92 -21.52 -28.26
CA LEU A 187 14.19 -20.77 -28.31
C LEU A 187 15.41 -21.69 -28.50
N PHE A 188 15.31 -22.95 -28.09
CA PHE A 188 16.35 -23.97 -28.28
C PHE A 188 16.17 -24.83 -29.54
N ARG A 189 15.22 -24.47 -30.42
CA ARG A 189 14.97 -25.16 -31.69
C ARG A 189 15.00 -24.17 -32.85
N SER A 190 16.12 -23.48 -32.98
CA SER A 190 16.56 -22.93 -34.27
C SER A 190 17.75 -23.79 -34.74
N LYS A 191 17.74 -24.14 -36.03
CA LYS A 191 18.61 -25.12 -36.71
C LYS A 191 20.10 -24.96 -36.40
#